data_AF-A6UQR6-F1
#
_entry.id   AF-A6UQR6-F1
#
_cell.length_a   1.000
_cell.length_b   1.000
_cell.length_c   1.000
_cell.angle_alpha   90.00
_cell.angle_beta   90.00
_cell.angle_gamma   90.00
#
_symmetry.space_group_name_H-M   'P 1'
#
loop_
_entity.id
_entity.type
_entity.pdbx_description
1 polymer ?
#
loop_
_entity_poly.entity_id
_entity_poly.type
_entity_poly.pdbx_seq_one_letter_code
_entity_poly.pdbx_strand_id
1 'polypeptide(L)'
;MYNIILNEFMTLNLNFVAVIGILLGLVLGIKIENKNNVFFWLLGALFISYLIGPTPYYDKIPFSHVFFSGIVGILIGNGFKGLLRR
;
A
#
# COMPACT_ATOMS: atom_id res chain seq x y z
N MET A 1 12.43 -22.91 -18.67
CA MET A 1 11.73 -23.53 -17.52
C MET A 1 12.15 -22.93 -16.18
N TYR A 2 13.45 -22.77 -15.89
CA TYR A 2 13.94 -22.09 -14.66
C TYR A 2 13.42 -20.65 -14.50
N ASN A 3 13.34 -19.90 -15.61
CA ASN A 3 12.79 -18.54 -15.62
C ASN A 3 11.29 -18.44 -15.27
N ILE A 4 10.50 -19.51 -15.44
CA ILE A 4 9.05 -19.46 -15.15
C ILE A 4 8.83 -19.61 -13.64
N ILE A 5 9.50 -20.59 -13.04
CA ILE A 5 9.42 -20.87 -11.60
C ILE A 5 9.94 -19.67 -10.80
N LEU A 6 11.08 -19.09 -11.18
CA LEU A 6 11.59 -17.86 -10.55
C LEU A 6 10.60 -16.69 -10.65
N ASN A 7 9.91 -16.55 -11.79
CA ASN A 7 8.93 -15.48 -11.98
C ASN A 7 7.70 -15.67 -11.06
N GLU A 8 7.23 -16.90 -10.90
CA GLU A 8 6.12 -17.24 -10.00
C GLU A 8 6.49 -17.01 -8.53
N PHE A 9 7.70 -17.39 -8.10
CA PHE A 9 8.17 -17.11 -6.74
C PHE A 9 8.31 -15.61 -6.47
N MET A 10 8.82 -14.85 -7.42
CA MET A 10 8.99 -13.40 -7.28
C MET A 10 7.64 -12.66 -7.28
N THR A 11 6.68 -13.08 -8.11
CA THR A 11 5.32 -12.51 -8.12
C THR A 11 4.54 -12.86 -6.86
N LEU A 12 4.65 -14.08 -6.33
CA LEU A 12 4.10 -14.44 -5.02
C LEU A 12 4.66 -13.55 -3.91
N ASN A 13 5.97 -13.31 -3.92
CA ASN A 13 6.62 -12.47 -2.91
C ASN A 13 6.12 -11.01 -2.99
N LEU A 14 6.02 -10.44 -4.20
CA LEU A 14 5.49 -9.09 -4.39
C LEU A 14 4.02 -8.96 -3.96
N ASN A 15 3.19 -9.94 -4.27
CA ASN A 15 1.80 -9.97 -3.84
C ASN A 15 1.69 -10.06 -2.31
N PHE A 16 2.53 -10.88 -1.67
CA PHE A 16 2.59 -10.99 -0.22
C PHE A 16 3.01 -9.68 0.45
N VAL A 17 4.03 -9.00 -0.10
CA VAL A 17 4.46 -7.70 0.39
C VAL A 17 3.36 -6.64 0.20
N ALA A 18 2.61 -6.68 -0.90
CA ALA A 18 1.47 -5.78 -1.12
C ALA A 18 0.33 -6.02 -0.11
N VAL A 19 0.04 -7.28 0.26
CA VAL A 19 -0.93 -7.62 1.31
C VAL A 19 -0.47 -7.09 2.67
N ILE A 20 0.81 -7.24 3.01
CA ILE A 20 1.38 -6.65 4.23
C ILE A 20 1.25 -5.12 4.19
N GLY A 21 1.51 -4.50 3.04
CA GLY A 21 1.31 -3.06 2.83
C GLY A 21 -0.11 -2.62 3.17
N ILE A 22 -1.12 -3.35 2.69
CA ILE A 22 -2.54 -3.09 3.00
C ILE A 22 -2.78 -3.20 4.51
N LEU A 23 -2.32 -4.28 5.15
CA LEU A 23 -2.54 -4.52 6.59
C LEU A 23 -1.91 -3.41 7.45
N LEU A 24 -0.67 -3.03 7.16
CA LEU A 24 0.02 -1.93 7.85
C LEU A 24 -0.70 -0.61 7.61
N GLY A 25 -1.11 -0.34 6.36
CA GLY A 25 -1.89 0.83 6.00
C GLY A 25 -3.21 0.90 6.77
N LEU A 26 -3.90 -0.23 6.90
CA LEU A 26 -5.16 -0.34 7.62
C LEU A 26 -4.99 -0.01 9.11
N VAL A 27 -3.97 -0.56 9.77
CA VAL A 27 -3.64 -0.25 11.17
C VAL A 27 -3.33 1.24 11.34
N LEU A 28 -2.56 1.83 10.42
CA LEU A 28 -2.27 3.27 10.43
C LEU A 28 -3.54 4.10 10.24
N GLY A 29 -4.40 3.73 9.28
CA GLY A 29 -5.68 4.39 9.01
C GLY A 29 -6.62 4.40 10.21
N ILE A 30 -6.68 3.30 10.98
CA ILE A 30 -7.46 3.24 12.23
C ILE A 30 -6.84 4.13 13.32
N LYS A 31 -5.51 4.26 13.37
CA LYS A 31 -4.84 5.10 14.38
C LYS A 31 -4.95 6.60 14.10
N ILE A 32 -5.13 7.04 12.85
CA ILE A 32 -5.25 8.48 12.54
C ILE A 32 -6.51 9.06 13.19
N GLU A 33 -6.33 9.95 14.17
CA GLU A 33 -7.44 10.51 14.94
C GLU A 33 -8.13 11.69 14.27
N ASN A 34 -7.41 12.40 13.40
CA ASN A 34 -7.85 13.66 12.83
C ASN A 34 -7.97 13.56 11.31
N LYS A 35 -9.12 13.95 10.74
CA LYS A 35 -9.40 13.80 9.29
C LYS A 35 -8.41 14.57 8.42
N ASN A 36 -7.95 15.75 8.86
CA ASN A 36 -6.94 16.52 8.13
C ASN A 36 -5.59 15.79 8.04
N ASN A 37 -5.24 14.96 9.03
CA ASN A 37 -4.00 14.19 9.00
C ASN A 37 -4.06 13.06 7.98
N VAL A 38 -5.25 12.53 7.65
CA VAL A 38 -5.38 11.46 6.65
C VAL A 38 -4.89 11.94 5.29
N PHE A 39 -5.22 13.17 4.90
CA PHE A 39 -4.79 13.73 3.62
C PHE A 39 -3.26 13.90 3.57
N PHE A 40 -2.64 14.36 4.67
CA PHE A 40 -1.18 14.43 4.79
C PHE A 40 -0.51 13.04 4.75
N TRP A 41 -1.11 12.05 5.40
CA TRP A 41 -0.63 10.66 5.35
C TRP A 41 -0.72 10.07 3.94
N LEU A 42 -1.80 10.36 3.21
CA LEU A 42 -1.96 9.96 1.80
C LEU A 42 -0.92 10.62 0.90
N LEU A 43 -0.73 11.93 1.04
CA LEU A 43 0.28 12.69 0.29
C LEU A 43 1.70 12.18 0.58
N GLY A 44 2.02 11.97 1.85
CA GLY A 44 3.31 11.41 2.27
C GLY A 44 3.54 10.01 1.70
N ALA A 45 2.54 9.13 1.80
CA ALA A 45 2.63 7.77 1.25
C ALA A 45 2.77 7.78 -0.27
N LEU A 46 2.08 8.68 -0.98
CA LEU A 46 2.18 8.82 -2.43
C LEU A 46 3.56 9.35 -2.86
N PHE A 47 4.10 10.32 -2.12
CA PHE A 47 5.45 10.87 -2.35
C PHE A 47 6.53 9.82 -2.10
N ILE A 48 6.42 9.05 -1.02
CA ILE A 48 7.33 7.94 -0.71
C ILE A 48 7.23 6.84 -1.78
N SER A 49 6.01 6.49 -2.21
CA SER A 49 5.76 5.51 -3.29
C SER A 49 6.44 5.91 -4.60
N TYR A 50 6.40 7.21 -4.93
CA TYR A 50 7.05 7.76 -6.11
C TYR A 50 8.58 7.71 -6.00
N LEU A 51 9.15 8.08 -4.84
CA LEU A 51 10.60 8.04 -4.61
C LEU A 51 11.20 6.64 -4.64
N ILE A 52 10.43 5.64 -4.17
CA ILE A 52 10.83 4.23 -4.22
C ILE A 52 10.82 3.69 -5.66
N GLY A 53 10.05 4.32 -6.54
CA GLY A 53 9.98 3.96 -7.95
C GLY A 53 9.13 2.72 -8.22
N PRO A 54 9.14 2.25 -9.48
CA PRO A 54 8.35 1.11 -9.91
C PRO A 54 8.78 -0.15 -9.16
N THR A 55 7.81 -0.90 -8.65
CA THR A 55 8.06 -2.26 -8.20
C THR A 55 8.50 -3.13 -9.38
N PRO A 56 9.42 -4.10 -9.16
CA PRO A 56 9.85 -5.02 -10.20
C PRO A 56 8.63 -5.68 -10.87
N TYR A 57 8.71 -5.92 -12.18
CA TYR A 57 7.64 -6.52 -13.01
C TYR A 57 6.46 -5.59 -13.36
N TYR A 58 6.43 -4.37 -12.84
CA TYR A 58 5.40 -3.36 -13.12
C TYR A 58 5.99 -2.03 -13.62
N ASP A 59 6.91 -2.10 -14.58
CA ASP A 59 7.67 -0.95 -15.09
C ASP A 59 6.82 0.14 -15.76
N LYS A 60 5.56 -0.17 -16.11
CA LYS A 60 4.64 0.77 -16.77
C LYS A 60 4.03 1.80 -15.82
N ILE A 61 4.12 1.59 -14.51
CA ILE A 61 3.52 2.47 -13.50
C ILE A 61 4.66 3.08 -12.67
N PRO A 62 4.80 4.41 -12.61
CA PRO A 62 5.92 5.08 -11.94
C PRO A 62 5.78 5.09 -10.40
N PHE A 63 5.05 4.12 -9.84
CA PHE A 63 4.74 4.04 -8.41
C PHE A 63 4.89 2.59 -7.93
N SER A 64 5.35 2.43 -6.69
CA SER A 64 5.43 1.13 -6.04
C SER A 64 4.03 0.59 -5.75
N HIS A 65 3.69 -0.58 -6.32
CA HIS A 65 2.38 -1.21 -6.12
C HIS A 65 2.12 -1.57 -4.66
N VAL A 66 3.19 -1.95 -3.96
CA VAL A 66 3.18 -2.25 -2.53
C VAL A 66 2.82 -1.03 -1.69
N PHE A 67 3.35 0.14 -2.03
CA PHE A 67 3.01 1.36 -1.31
C PHE A 67 1.63 1.88 -1.67
N PHE A 68 1.22 1.71 -2.93
CA PHE A 68 -0.13 2.02 -3.36
C PHE A 68 -1.17 1.16 -2.63
N SER A 69 -0.89 -0.14 -2.44
CA SER A 69 -1.77 -1.01 -1.66
C SER A 69 -1.86 -0.57 -0.19
N GLY A 70 -0.76 -0.05 0.39
CA GLY A 70 -0.78 0.59 1.71
C GLY A 70 -1.68 1.83 1.79
N ILE A 71 -1.70 2.67 0.75
CA ILE A 71 -2.62 3.82 0.63
C ILE A 71 -4.09 3.35 0.68
N VAL A 72 -4.41 2.29 -0.07
CA VAL A 72 -5.74 1.67 -0.03
C VAL A 72 -6.07 1.18 1.38
N GLY A 73 -5.10 0.55 2.06
CA GLY A 73 -5.22 0.16 3.46
C GLY A 73 -5.58 1.32 4.39
N ILE A 74 -4.88 2.46 4.28
CA ILE A 74 -5.13 3.66 5.10
C ILE A 74 -6.56 4.18 4.91
N LEU A 75 -7.03 4.24 3.66
CA LEU A 75 -8.39 4.67 3.33
C LEU A 75 -9.44 3.76 3.97
N ILE A 76 -9.28 2.44 3.83
CA ILE A 76 -10.18 1.44 4.40
C ILE A 76 -10.17 1.53 5.93
N GLY A 77 -9.00 1.59 6.55
CA GLY A 77 -8.87 1.67 8.01
C GLY A 77 -9.52 2.92 8.60
N ASN A 78 -9.31 4.07 7.96
CA ASN A 78 -9.95 5.31 8.37
C ASN A 78 -11.48 5.29 8.14
N GLY A 79 -11.95 4.69 7.05
CA GLY A 79 -13.38 4.47 6.77
C GLY A 79 -14.04 3.58 7.83
N PHE A 80 -13.42 2.45 8.18
CA PHE A 80 -13.88 1.54 9.23
C PHE A 80 -13.97 2.23 10.59
N LYS A 81 -12.96 3.03 10.95
CA LYS A 81 -12.99 3.84 12.17
C LYS A 81 -14.16 4.82 12.18
N GLY A 82 -14.42 5.48 11.05
CA GLY A 82 -15.55 6.40 10.90
C GLY A 82 -16.91 5.71 11.02
N LEU A 83 -17.01 4.44 10.60
CA LEU A 83 -18.20 3.60 10.77
C LEU A 83 -18.39 3.18 12.23
N LEU A 84 -17.31 2.79 12.93
CA LEU A 84 -17.34 2.28 14.31
C LEU A 84 -17.60 3.38 15.37
N ARG A 85 -17.29 4.64 15.06
CA ARG A 85 -17.50 5.80 15.95
C ARG A 85 -18.87 6.48 15.77
N ARG A 86 -19.69 6.02 14.82
CA ARG A 86 -21.09 6.45 14.66
C ARG A 86 -22.01 5.52 15.44
#